data_AF-Q05S32-F1
#
_entry.id   AF-Q05S32-F1
#
_cell.length_a   1.000
_cell.length_b   1.000
_cell.length_c   1.000
_cell.angle_alpha   90.00
_cell.angle_beta   90.00
_cell.angle_gamma   90.00
#
_symmetry.space_group_name_H-M   'P 1'
#
loop_
_entity.id
_entity.type
_entity.pdbx_description
1 polymer ?
#
loop_
_entity_poly.entity_id
_entity_poly.type
_entity_poly.pdbx_seq_one_letter_code
_entity_poly.pdbx_strand_id
1 'polypeptide(L)'
;MSSQHTLQTMSMIWGVPSKTRSTSGFSNQQALLALLLIFPIGLMALGLVITFAMRSSTTTATQPSAPESAPATPATPAPQPIAEAPPTQTTTQPKPLANASTWSTGSTCWFQMQRGGSLIGDRCIINARINTNGDRVFDVIEPSGLKRSVVLWDNDSVEVFLDGQRYTGEWSVDDDGDVRVSLPGGTFAFTPPA
;
A
#
# COMPACT_ATOMS: atom_id res chain seq x y z
N MET A 1 49.02 5.29 67.08
CA MET A 1 49.50 3.94 66.73
C MET A 1 48.63 3.46 65.57
N SER A 2 48.93 3.85 64.33
CA SER A 2 49.84 3.18 63.38
C SER A 2 49.44 1.74 63.05
N SER A 3 48.83 1.52 61.89
CA SER A 3 49.34 0.63 60.84
C SER A 3 48.37 0.56 59.65
N GLN A 4 48.86 0.96 58.47
CA GLN A 4 48.33 0.61 57.16
C GLN A 4 48.74 -0.84 56.83
N HIS A 5 47.98 -1.56 55.99
CA HIS A 5 48.54 -2.40 54.93
C HIS A 5 47.49 -2.74 53.85
N THR A 6 47.78 -2.23 52.67
CA THR A 6 47.26 -2.53 51.33
C THR A 6 47.45 -4.00 50.95
N LEU A 7 46.55 -4.58 50.14
CA LEU A 7 46.90 -5.53 49.06
C LEU A 7 45.73 -5.64 48.06
N GLN A 8 45.90 -4.99 46.91
CA GLN A 8 45.19 -5.27 45.66
C GLN A 8 45.68 -6.61 45.11
N THR A 9 44.75 -7.48 44.71
CA THR A 9 45.04 -8.61 43.81
C THR A 9 44.25 -8.42 42.52
N MET A 10 44.93 -7.82 41.54
CA MET A 10 44.60 -7.97 40.12
C MET A 10 44.84 -9.42 39.71
N SER A 11 43.84 -10.08 39.13
CA SER A 11 44.02 -11.33 38.39
C SER A 11 43.53 -11.12 36.97
N MET A 12 44.48 -10.86 36.07
CA MET A 12 44.28 -10.93 34.63
C MET A 12 44.52 -12.38 34.19
N ILE A 13 43.48 -13.06 33.71
CA ILE A 13 43.62 -14.37 33.06
C ILE A 13 43.45 -14.18 31.56
N TRP A 14 44.61 -14.16 30.91
CA TRP A 14 44.97 -14.60 29.56
C TRP A 14 43.84 -15.07 28.63
N GLY A 15 43.74 -14.38 27.49
CA GLY A 15 42.96 -14.78 26.33
C GLY A 15 43.57 -15.97 25.58
N VAL A 16 42.70 -16.85 25.11
CA VAL A 16 43.02 -17.94 24.17
C VAL A 16 42.63 -17.48 22.76
N PRO A 17 43.54 -17.54 21.76
CA PRO A 17 43.16 -17.24 20.39
C PRO A 17 42.41 -18.42 19.77
N SER A 18 41.10 -18.27 19.57
CA SER A 18 40.30 -19.21 18.77
C SER A 18 40.50 -18.93 17.28
N LYS A 19 41.12 -19.89 16.60
CA LYS A 19 41.37 -19.89 15.15
C LYS A 19 40.03 -20.14 14.43
N THR A 20 39.43 -19.07 13.91
CA THR A 20 38.24 -19.14 13.06
C THR A 20 38.58 -19.80 11.72
N ARG A 21 37.97 -20.95 11.41
CA ARG A 21 37.94 -21.48 10.04
C ARG A 21 37.02 -20.60 9.22
N SER A 22 37.59 -19.91 8.23
CA SER A 22 36.86 -19.20 7.20
C SER A 22 36.24 -20.24 6.26
N THR A 23 34.94 -20.51 6.43
CA THR A 23 34.12 -21.07 5.35
C THR A 23 33.84 -19.93 4.38
N SER A 24 34.34 -20.06 3.15
CA SER A 24 34.00 -19.17 2.04
C SER A 24 32.50 -19.29 1.73
N GLY A 25 31.69 -18.49 2.42
CA GLY A 25 30.29 -18.30 2.10
C GLY A 25 30.17 -17.56 0.77
N PHE A 26 29.31 -18.05 -0.11
CA PHE A 26 28.96 -17.37 -1.34
C PHE A 26 28.50 -15.95 -1.02
N SER A 27 29.22 -14.95 -1.54
CA SER A 27 28.86 -13.54 -1.43
C SER A 27 27.46 -13.33 -2.02
N ASN A 28 26.60 -12.57 -1.33
CA ASN A 28 25.25 -12.21 -1.76
C ASN A 28 25.18 -11.67 -3.20
N GLN A 29 26.29 -11.15 -3.73
CA GLN A 29 26.36 -10.66 -5.12
C GLN A 29 26.33 -11.78 -6.18
N GLN A 30 26.83 -12.99 -5.86
CA GLN A 30 26.77 -14.15 -6.77
C GLN A 30 25.34 -14.71 -6.87
N ALA A 31 24.57 -14.68 -5.78
CA ALA A 31 23.17 -15.09 -5.77
C ALA A 31 22.28 -14.13 -6.57
N LEU A 32 22.56 -12.81 -6.50
CA LEU A 32 21.83 -11.79 -7.25
C LEU A 32 22.01 -11.94 -8.77
N LEU A 33 23.25 -12.22 -9.22
CA LEU A 33 23.56 -12.46 -10.63
C LEU A 33 22.86 -13.72 -11.19
N ALA A 34 22.81 -14.80 -10.41
CA ALA A 34 22.09 -16.01 -10.81
C ALA A 34 20.58 -15.75 -10.94
N LEU A 35 20.00 -14.97 -10.02
CA LEU A 35 18.57 -14.63 -10.04
C LEU A 35 18.20 -13.73 -11.23
N LEU A 36 19.07 -12.77 -11.59
CA LEU A 36 18.89 -11.90 -12.76
C LEU A 36 18.91 -12.65 -14.10
N LEU A 37 19.62 -13.78 -14.19
CA LEU A 37 19.66 -14.57 -15.43
C LEU A 37 18.48 -15.55 -15.58
N ILE A 38 18.02 -16.14 -14.47
CA ILE A 38 16.96 -17.18 -14.51
C ILE A 38 15.56 -16.54 -14.59
N PHE A 39 15.34 -15.40 -13.93
CA PHE A 39 14.04 -14.73 -13.86
C PHE A 39 13.46 -14.29 -15.23
N PRO A 40 14.22 -13.68 -16.17
CA PRO A 40 13.66 -13.25 -17.45
C PRO A 40 13.28 -14.45 -18.36
N ILE A 41 14.00 -15.57 -18.27
CA ILE A 41 13.71 -16.77 -19.07
C ILE A 41 12.42 -17.45 -18.57
N GLY A 42 12.22 -17.51 -17.26
CA GLY A 42 11.01 -18.08 -16.65
C GLY A 42 9.72 -17.30 -16.99
N LEU A 43 9.78 -15.96 -17.00
CA LEU A 43 8.63 -15.11 -17.33
C LEU A 43 8.17 -15.26 -18.80
N MET A 44 9.10 -15.44 -19.73
CA MET A 44 8.77 -15.61 -21.16
C MET A 44 8.02 -16.93 -21.43
N ALA A 45 8.35 -18.01 -20.73
CA ALA A 45 7.66 -19.30 -20.89
C ALA A 45 6.23 -19.26 -20.34
N LEU A 46 5.99 -18.57 -19.22
CA LEU A 46 4.68 -18.48 -18.59
C LEU A 46 3.69 -17.60 -19.41
N GLY A 47 4.18 -16.52 -20.02
CA GLY A 47 3.35 -15.63 -20.85
C GLY A 47 2.78 -16.28 -22.12
N LEU A 48 3.50 -17.24 -22.71
CA LEU A 48 3.08 -17.95 -23.92
C LEU A 48 1.92 -18.93 -23.67
N VAL A 49 1.85 -19.53 -22.47
CA VAL A 49 0.78 -20.46 -22.10
C VAL A 49 -0.54 -19.71 -21.87
N ILE A 50 -0.50 -18.53 -21.26
CA ILE A 50 -1.70 -17.72 -20.97
C ILE A 50 -2.32 -17.16 -22.25
N THR A 51 -1.51 -16.73 -23.23
CA THR A 51 -2.02 -16.20 -24.50
C THR A 51 -2.69 -17.25 -25.38
N PHE A 52 -2.32 -18.53 -25.26
CA PHE A 52 -2.98 -19.60 -26.03
C PHE A 52 -4.36 -19.98 -25.47
N ALA A 53 -4.59 -19.81 -24.16
CA ALA A 53 -5.86 -20.19 -23.52
C ALA A 53 -7.02 -19.23 -23.82
N MET A 54 -6.76 -17.94 -24.08
CA MET A 54 -7.82 -16.94 -24.31
C MET A 54 -8.41 -16.96 -25.73
N ARG A 55 -7.84 -17.74 -26.67
CA ARG A 55 -8.27 -17.73 -28.08
C ARG A 55 -9.40 -18.71 -28.42
N SER A 56 -9.89 -19.49 -27.45
CA SER A 56 -10.84 -20.59 -27.70
C SER A 56 -12.31 -20.26 -27.43
N SER A 57 -12.66 -19.02 -27.09
CA SER A 57 -14.05 -18.62 -26.81
C SER A 57 -14.67 -17.85 -27.98
N THR A 58 -14.86 -18.54 -29.10
CA THR A 58 -15.81 -18.13 -30.15
C THR A 58 -16.88 -19.20 -30.24
N THR A 59 -18.06 -18.92 -29.69
CA THR A 59 -19.26 -19.73 -29.90
C THR A 59 -20.35 -18.85 -30.51
N THR A 60 -20.37 -18.92 -31.84
CA THR A 60 -21.49 -19.10 -32.77
C THR A 60 -22.87 -18.50 -32.47
N ALA A 61 -23.33 -17.74 -33.46
CA ALA A 61 -24.63 -17.13 -33.70
C ALA A 61 -25.84 -18.10 -33.74
N THR A 62 -27.03 -17.56 -33.44
CA THR A 62 -28.32 -18.04 -33.96
C THR A 62 -29.23 -16.84 -34.32
N GLN A 63 -29.44 -16.66 -35.63
CA GLN A 63 -30.55 -15.97 -36.33
C GLN A 63 -31.33 -17.10 -37.08
N PRO A 64 -32.47 -16.93 -37.81
CA PRO A 64 -33.54 -15.91 -37.94
C PRO A 64 -34.97 -16.54 -37.73
N SER A 65 -36.12 -15.84 -37.66
CA SER A 65 -36.83 -15.10 -38.72
C SER A 65 -38.20 -14.64 -38.22
N ALA A 66 -38.68 -13.46 -38.64
CA ALA A 66 -40.05 -13.26 -39.16
C ALA A 66 -40.14 -11.88 -39.83
N PRO A 67 -40.68 -11.78 -41.07
CA PRO A 67 -40.94 -10.52 -41.74
C PRO A 67 -42.39 -10.08 -41.49
N GLU A 68 -42.61 -8.82 -41.11
CA GLU A 68 -43.93 -8.22 -41.28
C GLU A 68 -43.81 -6.77 -41.74
N SER A 69 -44.29 -6.56 -42.97
CA SER A 69 -44.45 -5.28 -43.68
C SER A 69 -45.52 -4.43 -42.98
N ALA A 70 -45.34 -3.13 -42.76
CA ALA A 70 -45.78 -2.01 -43.63
C ALA A 70 -46.10 -0.79 -42.72
N PRO A 71 -46.52 0.38 -43.23
CA PRO A 71 -46.02 1.19 -44.33
C PRO A 71 -45.54 2.59 -43.85
N ALA A 72 -44.91 3.32 -44.76
CA ALA A 72 -44.33 4.64 -44.56
C ALA A 72 -45.33 5.72 -44.09
N THR A 73 -44.87 6.62 -43.21
CA THR A 73 -45.39 7.98 -43.10
C THR A 73 -44.20 8.95 -43.00
N PRO A 74 -44.08 9.93 -43.91
CA PRO A 74 -43.06 10.96 -43.81
C PRO A 74 -43.58 12.11 -42.93
N ALA A 75 -42.96 12.30 -41.77
CA ALA A 75 -43.15 13.50 -40.97
C ALA A 75 -41.79 14.16 -40.77
N THR A 76 -41.55 15.22 -41.53
CA THR A 76 -40.49 16.21 -41.35
C THR A 76 -40.70 16.94 -40.02
N PRO A 77 -39.65 17.10 -39.19
CA PRO A 77 -39.55 18.27 -38.32
C PRO A 77 -38.37 19.16 -38.73
N ALA A 78 -38.64 20.46 -38.65
CA ALA A 78 -37.82 21.58 -39.05
C ALA A 78 -36.45 21.67 -38.32
N PRO A 79 -35.48 22.44 -38.86
CA PRO A 79 -34.20 22.69 -38.20
C PRO A 79 -34.39 23.64 -37.02
N GLN A 80 -33.95 23.25 -35.83
CA GLN A 80 -33.81 24.17 -34.70
C GLN A 80 -32.43 24.85 -34.68
N PRO A 81 -32.34 26.12 -34.23
CA PRO A 81 -31.15 26.95 -34.33
C PRO A 81 -30.30 26.93 -33.06
N ILE A 82 -28.99 26.76 -33.26
CA ILE A 82 -27.84 27.41 -32.60
C ILE A 82 -27.87 27.65 -31.07
N ALA A 83 -26.88 26.99 -30.43
CA ALA A 83 -26.09 27.41 -29.27
C ALA A 83 -26.80 27.70 -27.95
N GLU A 84 -26.80 26.70 -27.08
CA GLU A 84 -26.72 26.92 -25.64
C GLU A 84 -25.29 26.66 -25.20
N ALA A 85 -24.63 27.73 -24.75
CA ALA A 85 -23.26 27.69 -24.25
C ALA A 85 -23.15 26.70 -23.07
N PRO A 86 -22.01 25.99 -22.91
CA PRO A 86 -21.76 25.23 -21.69
C PRO A 86 -21.86 26.18 -20.50
N PRO A 87 -22.47 25.76 -19.36
CA PRO A 87 -22.56 26.62 -18.21
C PRO A 87 -21.17 27.06 -17.80
N THR A 88 -20.95 28.38 -17.77
CA THR A 88 -19.82 29.02 -17.13
C THR A 88 -19.81 28.55 -15.68
N GLN A 89 -19.06 27.48 -15.41
CA GLN A 89 -18.67 27.12 -14.06
C GLN A 89 -17.77 28.24 -13.57
N THR A 90 -18.35 29.13 -12.77
CA THR A 90 -17.60 30.05 -11.93
C THR A 90 -16.66 29.19 -11.08
N THR A 91 -15.43 29.02 -11.55
CA THR A 91 -14.33 28.44 -10.80
C THR A 91 -13.92 29.47 -9.76
N THR A 92 -14.74 29.59 -8.72
CA THR A 92 -14.28 30.10 -7.43
C THR A 92 -13.30 29.06 -6.94
N GLN A 93 -12.03 29.23 -7.31
CA GLN A 93 -10.93 28.37 -6.93
C GLN A 93 -11.01 28.13 -5.42
N PRO A 94 -11.31 26.90 -4.96
CA PRO A 94 -11.39 26.66 -3.54
C PRO A 94 -9.97 26.79 -3.00
N LYS A 95 -9.78 27.76 -2.09
CA LYS A 95 -8.73 27.77 -1.08
C LYS A 95 -8.48 26.31 -0.66
N PRO A 96 -7.23 25.79 -0.68
CA PRO A 96 -7.00 24.37 -0.42
C PRO A 96 -7.59 24.02 0.94
N LEU A 97 -8.62 23.18 0.95
CA LEU A 97 -9.33 22.71 2.14
C LEU A 97 -8.55 21.57 2.80
N ALA A 98 -7.22 21.67 2.85
CA ALA A 98 -6.38 20.85 3.72
C ALA A 98 -6.38 21.51 5.11
N ASN A 99 -7.55 21.68 5.70
CA ASN A 99 -7.72 22.39 6.97
C ASN A 99 -7.71 21.39 8.13
N ALA A 100 -6.90 21.71 9.14
CA ALA A 100 -6.58 20.92 10.33
C ALA A 100 -5.76 19.65 10.05
N SER A 101 -4.44 19.76 10.25
CA SER A 101 -3.59 18.60 10.44
C SER A 101 -3.28 18.42 11.91
N THR A 102 -3.74 17.32 12.52
CA THR A 102 -3.32 16.96 13.87
C THR A 102 -2.11 16.04 13.78
N TRP A 103 -1.06 16.40 14.50
CA TRP A 103 0.20 15.67 14.52
C TRP A 103 0.34 14.94 15.86
N SER A 104 0.70 13.66 15.84
CA SER A 104 1.20 12.95 17.01
C SER A 104 2.65 12.50 16.80
N THR A 105 3.56 13.00 17.66
CA THR A 105 4.91 12.45 17.80
C THR A 105 4.90 11.40 18.91
N GLY A 106 5.09 10.13 18.55
CA GLY A 106 5.14 9.04 19.53
C GLY A 106 3.88 8.20 19.63
N SER A 107 3.02 8.23 18.61
CA SER A 107 2.02 7.17 18.44
C SER A 107 2.70 5.82 18.28
N THR A 108 1.98 4.76 18.65
CA THR A 108 2.40 3.39 18.35
C THR A 108 1.74 2.97 17.04
N CYS A 109 2.50 2.28 16.20
CA CYS A 109 1.92 1.54 15.10
C CYS A 109 2.55 0.15 14.99
N TRP A 110 1.74 -0.78 14.52
CA TRP A 110 2.06 -2.19 14.50
C TRP A 110 2.01 -2.68 13.07
N PHE A 111 3.12 -3.20 12.56
CA PHE A 111 3.19 -3.69 11.19
C PHE A 111 3.41 -5.19 11.15
N GLN A 112 2.60 -5.88 10.37
CA GLN A 112 2.82 -7.28 10.07
C GLN A 112 3.71 -7.38 8.83
N MET A 113 5.00 -7.68 9.01
CA MET A 113 5.95 -7.78 7.88
C MET A 113 5.73 -9.02 7.00
N GLN A 114 4.95 -10.00 7.46
CA GLN A 114 4.64 -11.25 6.75
C GLN A 114 3.22 -11.70 7.08
N ARG A 115 2.42 -12.07 6.06
CA ARG A 115 1.04 -12.54 6.26
C ARG A 115 0.98 -13.64 7.33
N GLY A 116 0.16 -13.41 8.37
CA GLY A 116 -0.02 -14.35 9.49
C GLY A 116 1.00 -14.21 10.63
N GLY A 117 1.97 -13.29 10.54
CA GLY A 117 2.92 -12.99 11.60
C GLY A 117 2.34 -12.16 12.76
N SER A 118 3.16 -11.91 13.78
CA SER A 118 2.78 -11.03 14.90
C SER A 118 2.81 -9.55 14.50
N LEU A 119 1.96 -8.76 15.13
CA LEU A 119 1.96 -7.31 15.06
C LEU A 119 2.94 -6.77 16.12
N ILE A 120 4.13 -6.37 15.68
CA ILE A 120 5.15 -5.78 16.57
C ILE A 120 4.94 -4.27 16.56
N GLY A 121 4.73 -3.70 17.75
CA GLY A 121 4.49 -2.28 17.92
C GLY A 121 5.79 -1.49 17.98
N ASP A 122 5.87 -0.44 17.17
CA ASP A 122 6.98 0.51 17.13
C ASP A 122 6.46 1.95 17.22
N ARG A 123 7.34 2.86 17.64
CA ARG A 123 7.01 4.29 17.63
C ARG A 123 6.95 4.81 16.21
N CYS A 124 6.00 5.67 15.93
CA CYS A 124 5.88 6.32 14.63
C CYS A 124 5.31 7.73 14.73
N ILE A 125 5.27 8.39 13.58
CA ILE A 125 4.65 9.69 13.41
C ILE A 125 3.37 9.50 12.62
N ILE A 126 2.28 10.10 13.11
CA ILE A 126 0.98 10.04 12.44
C ILE A 126 0.45 11.45 12.28
N ASN A 127 0.16 11.82 11.04
CA ASN A 127 -0.51 13.07 10.71
C ASN A 127 -1.91 12.76 10.18
N ALA A 128 -2.93 13.22 10.89
CA ALA A 128 -4.29 13.22 10.37
C ALA A 128 -4.52 14.48 9.53
N ARG A 129 -5.23 14.38 8.41
CA ARG A 129 -5.68 15.51 7.59
C ARG A 129 -7.01 15.20 6.93
N ILE A 130 -7.67 16.24 6.43
CA ILE A 130 -8.83 16.12 5.54
C ILE A 130 -8.40 16.41 4.11
N ASN A 131 -8.81 15.56 3.16
CA ASN A 131 -8.52 15.78 1.74
C ASN A 131 -9.52 16.79 1.10
N THR A 132 -9.36 17.07 -0.19
CA THR A 132 -10.26 17.98 -0.93
C THR A 132 -11.70 17.47 -1.07
N ASN A 133 -11.92 16.18 -0.86
CA ASN A 133 -13.23 15.54 -0.94
C ASN A 133 -13.93 15.50 0.43
N GLY A 134 -13.25 15.89 1.51
CA GLY A 134 -13.76 15.81 2.88
C GLY A 134 -13.40 14.53 3.62
N ASP A 135 -12.65 13.61 2.99
CA ASP A 135 -12.31 12.33 3.59
C ASP A 135 -11.16 12.46 4.58
N ARG A 136 -11.19 11.62 5.62
CA ARG A 136 -10.11 11.54 6.60
C ARG A 136 -8.94 10.73 6.04
N VAL A 137 -7.76 11.34 6.08
CA VAL A 137 -6.51 10.73 5.61
C VAL A 137 -5.48 10.73 6.73
N PHE A 138 -4.84 9.60 6.96
CA PHE A 138 -3.73 9.45 7.89
C PHE A 138 -2.43 9.19 7.14
N ASP A 139 -1.44 10.07 7.33
CA ASP A 139 -0.07 9.82 6.92
C ASP A 139 0.67 9.12 8.07
N VAL A 140 0.95 7.82 7.90
CA VAL A 140 1.68 6.99 8.87
C VAL A 140 3.13 6.87 8.42
N ILE A 141 4.06 7.36 9.24
CA ILE A 141 5.49 7.42 8.95
C ILE A 141 6.25 6.56 9.95
N GLU A 142 6.82 5.47 9.46
CA GLU A 142 7.64 4.54 10.25
C GLU A 142 8.97 5.15 10.73
N PRO A 143 9.63 4.53 11.73
CA PRO A 143 11.03 4.83 12.08
C PRO A 143 11.99 4.77 10.89
N SER A 144 11.71 3.87 9.94
CA SER A 144 12.50 3.70 8.71
C SER A 144 12.40 4.90 7.76
N GLY A 145 11.45 5.80 7.99
CA GLY A 145 11.08 6.88 7.08
C GLY A 145 10.07 6.45 6.01
N LEU A 146 9.68 5.18 5.98
CA LEU A 146 8.65 4.68 5.06
C LEU A 146 7.30 5.32 5.39
N LYS A 147 6.68 5.95 4.39
CA LYS A 147 5.42 6.69 4.53
C LYS A 147 4.28 5.94 3.82
N ARG A 148 3.16 5.83 4.52
CA ARG A 148 1.87 5.38 3.97
C ARG A 148 0.84 6.48 4.12
N SER A 149 0.04 6.74 3.09
CA SER A 149 -1.17 7.54 3.22
C SER A 149 -2.38 6.60 3.23
N VAL A 150 -3.18 6.68 4.27
CA VAL A 150 -4.33 5.80 4.55
C VAL A 150 -5.60 6.63 4.47
N VAL A 151 -6.50 6.28 3.55
CA VAL A 151 -7.83 6.90 3.41
C VAL A 151 -8.87 5.91 3.93
N LEU A 152 -9.57 6.30 5.00
CA LEU A 152 -10.63 5.48 5.59
C LEU A 152 -11.98 5.92 5.00
N TRP A 153 -12.74 5.00 4.44
CA TRP A 153 -14.07 5.25 3.91
C TRP A 153 -15.14 4.82 4.92
N ASP A 154 -16.33 5.46 4.85
CA ASP A 154 -17.44 5.21 5.78
C ASP A 154 -18.06 3.80 5.68
N ASN A 155 -17.72 3.04 4.64
CA ASN A 155 -18.22 1.68 4.38
C ASN A 155 -17.23 0.59 4.78
N ASP A 156 -16.36 0.85 5.77
CA ASP A 156 -15.29 -0.02 6.26
C ASP A 156 -14.19 -0.35 5.24
N SER A 157 -14.27 0.18 4.02
CA SER A 157 -13.19 0.03 3.02
C SER A 157 -12.07 1.04 3.24
N VAL A 158 -10.85 0.68 2.83
CA VAL A 158 -9.65 1.53 2.98
C VAL A 158 -8.80 1.52 1.71
N GLU A 159 -8.22 2.68 1.43
CA GLU A 159 -7.16 2.83 0.43
C GLU A 159 -5.83 3.19 1.11
N VAL A 160 -4.78 2.45 0.79
CA VAL A 160 -3.43 2.70 1.28
C VAL A 160 -2.52 2.99 0.10
N PHE A 161 -1.83 4.12 0.14
CA PHE A 161 -0.83 4.53 -0.82
C PHE A 161 0.56 4.35 -0.21
N LEU A 162 1.38 3.50 -0.81
CA LEU A 162 2.73 3.19 -0.39
C LEU A 162 3.64 3.16 -1.61
N ASP A 163 4.68 3.99 -1.62
CA ASP A 163 5.65 4.07 -2.73
C ASP A 163 4.98 4.26 -4.12
N GLY A 164 3.94 5.12 -4.16
CA GLY A 164 3.17 5.39 -5.38
C GLY A 164 2.21 4.27 -5.80
N GLN A 165 2.23 3.12 -5.13
CA GLN A 165 1.29 2.02 -5.35
C GLN A 165 0.06 2.17 -4.47
N ARG A 166 -1.11 1.82 -5.02
CA ARG A 166 -2.39 1.81 -4.31
C ARG A 166 -2.76 0.38 -3.92
N TYR A 167 -3.14 0.21 -2.67
CA TYR A 167 -3.66 -1.02 -2.10
C TYR A 167 -5.06 -0.77 -1.54
N THR A 168 -5.94 -1.76 -1.65
CA THR A 168 -7.30 -1.71 -1.09
C THR A 168 -7.50 -2.84 -0.10
N GLY A 169 -8.36 -2.61 0.88
CA GLY A 169 -8.74 -3.61 1.87
C GLY A 169 -9.84 -3.10 2.78
N GLU A 170 -9.85 -3.61 4.01
CA GLU A 170 -10.84 -3.26 5.03
C GLU A 170 -10.16 -2.61 6.24
N TRP A 171 -10.88 -1.76 6.96
CA TRP A 171 -10.44 -1.19 8.23
C TRP A 171 -11.48 -1.37 9.33
N SER A 172 -11.02 -1.28 10.57
CA SER A 172 -11.86 -1.27 11.76
C SER A 172 -11.19 -0.44 12.86
N VAL A 173 -11.95 -0.09 13.89
CA VAL A 173 -11.41 0.44 15.15
C VAL A 173 -11.53 -0.64 16.21
N ASP A 174 -10.49 -0.88 16.98
CA ASP A 174 -10.55 -1.81 18.12
C ASP A 174 -11.02 -1.14 19.42
N ASP A 175 -11.09 -1.92 20.49
CA ASP A 175 -11.61 -1.46 21.79
C ASP A 175 -10.73 -0.37 22.43
N ASP A 176 -9.46 -0.25 22.01
CA ASP A 176 -8.51 0.75 22.49
C ASP A 176 -8.55 2.04 21.63
N GLY A 177 -9.34 2.06 20.56
CA GLY A 177 -9.45 3.18 19.63
C GLY A 177 -8.37 3.19 18.54
N ASP A 178 -7.59 2.11 18.41
CA ASP A 178 -6.58 1.98 17.37
C ASP A 178 -7.25 1.61 16.04
N VAL A 179 -6.75 2.21 14.96
CA VAL A 179 -7.20 1.90 13.61
C VAL A 179 -6.45 0.69 13.12
N ARG A 180 -7.17 -0.39 12.78
CA ARG A 180 -6.63 -1.62 12.20
C ARG A 180 -6.97 -1.69 10.73
N VAL A 181 -5.96 -1.91 9.88
CA VAL A 181 -6.06 -1.99 8.42
C VAL A 181 -5.64 -3.38 7.96
N SER A 182 -6.50 -4.04 7.20
CA SER A 182 -6.26 -5.37 6.63
C SER A 182 -6.19 -5.30 5.11
N LEU A 183 -5.00 -5.54 4.55
CA LEU A 183 -4.74 -5.60 3.12
C LEU A 183 -4.48 -7.04 2.68
N PRO A 184 -4.57 -7.36 1.37
CA PRO A 184 -4.15 -8.67 0.86
C PRO A 184 -2.71 -9.04 1.24
N GLY A 185 -1.81 -8.06 1.36
CA GLY A 185 -0.40 -8.26 1.71
C GLY A 185 -0.11 -8.44 3.21
N GLY A 186 -1.06 -8.11 4.09
CA GLY A 186 -0.85 -8.13 5.55
C GLY A 186 -1.71 -7.11 6.27
N THR A 187 -1.60 -7.11 7.59
CA THR A 187 -2.32 -6.20 8.48
C THR A 187 -1.37 -5.20 9.13
N PHE A 188 -1.83 -3.99 9.37
CA PHE A 188 -1.16 -3.07 10.28
C PHE A 188 -2.18 -2.31 11.12
N ALA A 189 -1.75 -1.73 12.23
CA ALA A 189 -2.58 -0.90 13.08
C ALA A 189 -1.85 0.36 13.52
N PHE A 190 -2.58 1.39 13.94
CA PHE A 190 -1.99 2.62 14.46
C PHE A 190 -2.94 3.39 15.36
N THR A 191 -2.39 4.08 16.35
CA THR A 191 -3.15 4.98 17.23
C THR A 191 -3.33 6.35 16.58
N PRO A 192 -4.57 6.78 16.23
CA PRO A 192 -4.81 8.11 15.68
C PRO A 192 -4.32 9.23 16.63
N PRO A 193 -3.93 10.40 16.10
CA PRO A 193 -3.71 11.57 16.94
C PRO A 193 -5.02 11.99 17.64
N ALA A 194 -4.91 12.37 18.91
CA ALA A 194 -6.02 12.82 19.75
C ALA A 194 -6.68 14.12 19.27
#